data_AF-A0A074YUW1-F1
#
_entry.id   AF-A0A074YUW1-F1
#
_cell.length_a   1.000
_cell.length_b   1.000
_cell.length_c   1.000
_cell.angle_alpha   90.00
_cell.angle_beta   90.00
_cell.angle_gamma   90.00
#
_symmetry.space_group_name_H-M   'P 1'
#
loop_
_entity.id
_entity.type
_entity.pdbx_description
1 polymer ?
#
loop_
_entity_poly.entity_id
_entity_poly.type
_entity_poly.pdbx_seq_one_letter_code
_entity_poly.pdbx_strand_id
1 'polypeptide(L)'
;MTRPSKPKLVLLGDANPNSSANNDFVQPPSIFHFYPDVEITLYCSTPRYQLFCERADQIANGVRIIRTAFRAILHLNRDKESSHEVVLPHTMRTTPPMRHLNSTDPDKLHYAWRFRLRREYSGAYVTCEVQPELIPPILVPAAYWDWLSSEFSPHRIQQMISVSDPIALHLYIESGYIQIIPEPTRHAGDPEISSVVLQPTQTLSCQTNIATENGPNLTIYPILNNKIELAVRSDLSASSMWLDKGRATPDWARISHTKLVRLYVPADPKVFGTYLIYCAVPGTKFSRVS
;
A
#
# COMPACT_ATOMS: atom_id res chain seq x y z
N MET A 1 24.66 -24.55 -10.61
CA MET A 1 23.30 -23.98 -10.73
C MET A 1 23.41 -22.63 -11.41
N THR A 2 22.62 -22.33 -12.44
CA THR A 2 22.66 -21.04 -13.14
C THR A 2 21.60 -20.10 -12.59
N ARG A 3 21.96 -18.83 -12.37
CA ARG A 3 21.00 -17.79 -12.03
C ARG A 3 20.07 -17.58 -13.25
N PRO A 4 18.74 -17.67 -13.09
CA PRO A 4 17.84 -17.40 -14.19
C PRO A 4 17.97 -15.93 -14.62
N SER A 5 17.61 -15.66 -15.88
CA SER A 5 17.53 -14.29 -16.39
C SER A 5 16.70 -13.42 -15.44
N LYS A 6 17.01 -12.13 -15.38
CA LYS A 6 16.31 -11.15 -14.55
C LYS A 6 14.78 -11.29 -14.72
N PRO A 7 14.00 -11.41 -13.62
CA PRO A 7 12.57 -11.57 -13.72
C PRO A 7 11.94 -10.33 -14.35
N LYS A 8 10.94 -10.55 -15.19
CA LYS A 8 10.20 -9.49 -15.86
C LYS A 8 8.92 -9.21 -15.07
N LEU A 9 8.83 -8.00 -14.52
CA LEU A 9 7.64 -7.47 -13.84
C LEU A 9 6.88 -6.57 -14.80
N VAL A 10 5.57 -6.77 -14.89
CA VAL A 10 4.65 -5.99 -15.74
C VAL A 10 3.40 -5.67 -14.93
N LEU A 11 2.85 -4.49 -15.16
CA LEU A 11 1.56 -4.08 -14.62
C LEU A 11 0.50 -4.16 -15.72
N LEU A 12 -0.60 -4.84 -15.46
CA LEU A 12 -1.76 -4.82 -16.36
C LEU A 12 -2.79 -3.85 -15.78
N GLY A 13 -2.96 -2.70 -16.44
CA GLY A 13 -4.15 -1.89 -16.26
C GLY A 13 -5.32 -2.48 -17.05
N ASP A 14 -6.55 -2.32 -16.55
CA ASP A 14 -7.73 -2.56 -17.36
C ASP A 14 -7.62 -1.70 -18.62
N ALA A 15 -7.50 -2.36 -19.76
CA ALA A 15 -7.48 -1.66 -21.02
C ALA A 15 -8.85 -1.04 -21.25
N ASN A 16 -8.82 0.25 -21.51
CA ASN A 16 -9.97 0.98 -22.01
C ASN A 16 -10.54 0.18 -23.21
N PRO A 17 -11.81 -0.28 -23.17
CA PRO A 17 -12.36 -1.21 -24.16
C PRO A 17 -12.47 -0.64 -25.59
N ASN A 18 -12.07 0.61 -25.81
CA ASN A 18 -12.18 1.30 -27.10
C ASN A 18 -10.87 1.49 -27.87
N SER A 19 -9.73 0.91 -27.46
CA SER A 19 -8.52 0.96 -28.29
C SER A 19 -8.43 -0.26 -29.23
N SER A 20 -9.17 -0.21 -30.33
CA SER A 20 -8.89 -1.04 -31.51
C SER A 20 -7.62 -0.53 -32.19
N ALA A 21 -6.46 -0.96 -31.73
CA ALA A 21 -5.21 -0.75 -32.46
C ALA A 21 -4.25 -1.90 -32.16
N ASN A 22 -4.14 -2.83 -33.12
CA ASN A 22 -2.94 -3.63 -33.32
C ASN A 22 -1.76 -2.66 -33.45
N ASN A 23 -0.92 -2.55 -32.42
CA ASN A 23 0.39 -1.96 -32.57
C ASN A 23 1.33 -2.56 -31.52
N ASP A 24 2.28 -3.32 -32.04
CA ASP A 24 3.45 -3.87 -31.35
C ASP A 24 4.37 -2.75 -30.86
N PHE A 25 4.08 -2.18 -29.69
CA PHE A 25 5.04 -1.36 -28.96
C PHE A 25 5.21 -1.87 -27.54
N VAL A 26 6.39 -2.42 -27.27
CA VAL A 26 6.96 -2.48 -25.92
C VAL A 26 7.15 -1.03 -25.49
N GLN A 27 6.18 -0.48 -24.77
CA GLN A 27 6.30 0.87 -24.23
C GLN A 27 7.50 0.92 -23.26
N PRO A 28 8.34 1.97 -23.33
CA PRO A 28 9.34 2.28 -22.28
C PRO A 28 8.63 2.41 -20.91
N PRO A 29 9.33 2.51 -19.76
CA PRO A 29 8.69 2.54 -18.44
C PRO A 29 7.79 3.78 -18.34
N SER A 30 6.55 3.60 -18.80
CA SER A 30 5.49 4.58 -18.74
C SER A 30 5.22 4.78 -17.28
N ILE A 31 5.43 5.98 -16.79
CA ILE A 31 4.97 6.41 -15.48
C ILE A 31 3.46 6.11 -15.46
N PHE A 32 3.07 5.04 -14.77
CA PHE A 32 1.68 4.67 -14.67
C PHE A 32 1.04 5.57 -13.61
N HIS A 33 0.09 6.38 -14.03
CA HIS A 33 -0.70 7.21 -13.14
C HIS A 33 -1.94 6.43 -12.70
N PHE A 34 -2.10 6.28 -11.39
CA PHE A 34 -3.23 5.57 -10.80
C PHE A 34 -4.06 6.49 -9.92
N TYR A 35 -5.36 6.25 -9.85
CA TYR A 35 -6.17 6.82 -8.78
C TYR A 35 -5.93 6.02 -7.49
N PRO A 36 -5.98 6.67 -6.31
CA PRO A 36 -6.00 5.94 -5.05
C PRO A 36 -7.21 5.02 -4.99
N ASP A 37 -7.13 3.98 -4.16
CA ASP A 37 -8.19 3.00 -3.93
C ASP A 37 -8.53 2.06 -5.10
N VAL A 38 -7.81 2.16 -6.22
CA VAL A 38 -7.91 1.23 -7.35
C VAL A 38 -7.15 -0.07 -7.05
N GLU A 39 -7.73 -1.21 -7.43
CA GLU A 39 -7.05 -2.49 -7.40
C GLU A 39 -6.22 -2.67 -8.67
N ILE A 40 -4.94 -3.04 -8.51
CA ILE A 40 -4.04 -3.32 -9.63
C ILE A 40 -3.55 -4.77 -9.58
N THR A 41 -3.21 -5.30 -10.74
CA THR A 41 -2.59 -6.63 -10.86
C THR A 41 -1.17 -6.53 -11.38
N LEU A 42 -0.22 -7.03 -10.60
CA LEU A 42 1.18 -7.19 -10.97
C LEU A 42 1.42 -8.59 -11.49
N TYR A 43 2.18 -8.71 -12.57
CA TYR A 43 2.59 -9.97 -13.16
C TYR A 43 4.10 -10.07 -13.19
N CYS A 44 4.64 -11.14 -12.62
CA CYS A 44 6.06 -11.46 -12.68
C CYS A 44 6.29 -12.74 -13.46
N SER A 45 7.33 -12.76 -14.28
CA SER A 45 7.73 -13.94 -15.05
C SER A 45 9.22 -14.17 -15.02
N THR A 46 9.63 -15.43 -14.90
CA THR A 46 11.04 -15.84 -14.94
C THR A 46 11.18 -17.30 -15.37
N PRO A 47 12.30 -17.70 -15.99
CA PRO A 47 12.66 -19.10 -16.11
C PRO A 47 12.75 -19.78 -14.74
N ARG A 48 12.51 -21.08 -14.70
CA ARG A 48 12.63 -21.84 -13.46
C ARG A 48 14.09 -21.94 -13.00
N TYR A 49 14.30 -21.98 -11.69
CA TYR A 49 15.57 -22.47 -11.14
C TYR A 49 15.66 -23.96 -11.50
N GLN A 50 16.77 -24.34 -12.13
CA GLN A 50 17.11 -25.71 -12.47
C GLN A 50 18.47 -26.01 -11.85
N LEU A 51 18.57 -27.12 -11.11
CA LEU A 51 19.84 -27.83 -11.05
C LEU A 51 19.97 -28.55 -12.38
N PHE A 52 21.19 -28.61 -12.92
CA PHE A 52 21.44 -29.45 -14.08
C PHE A 52 20.99 -30.87 -13.72
N CYS A 53 20.20 -31.52 -14.58
CA CYS A 53 19.74 -32.90 -14.39
C CYS A 53 20.96 -33.82 -14.23
N GLU A 54 21.44 -33.96 -13.01
CA GLU A 54 22.42 -34.97 -12.64
C GLU A 54 21.69 -36.22 -12.17
N ARG A 55 22.41 -37.34 -12.14
CA ARG A 55 21.96 -38.68 -11.69
C ARG A 55 21.06 -38.64 -10.45
N ALA A 56 21.19 -37.64 -9.59
CA ALA A 56 20.37 -37.42 -8.42
C ALA A 56 18.88 -37.09 -8.69
N ASP A 57 18.53 -36.34 -9.75
CA ASP A 57 17.13 -36.10 -10.13
C ASP A 57 16.46 -37.38 -10.66
N GLN A 58 17.26 -38.26 -11.29
CA GLN A 58 16.85 -39.60 -11.69
C GLN A 58 16.64 -40.50 -10.47
N ILE A 59 17.48 -40.38 -9.43
CA ILE A 59 17.34 -41.09 -8.14
C ILE A 59 16.11 -40.60 -7.37
N ALA A 60 15.72 -39.33 -7.50
CA ALA A 60 14.52 -38.76 -6.90
C ALA A 60 13.22 -39.06 -7.67
N ASN A 61 13.21 -40.02 -8.61
CA ASN A 61 12.06 -40.39 -9.44
C ASN A 61 11.40 -39.19 -10.18
N GLY A 62 12.18 -38.15 -10.52
CA GLY A 62 11.65 -36.94 -11.16
C GLY A 62 10.90 -35.98 -10.22
N VAL A 63 10.96 -36.18 -8.90
CA VAL A 63 10.44 -35.22 -7.92
C VAL A 63 11.33 -33.98 -7.91
N ARG A 64 10.75 -32.83 -8.27
CA ARG A 64 11.49 -31.57 -8.34
C ARG A 64 11.82 -31.06 -6.93
N ILE A 65 13.07 -31.19 -6.52
CA ILE A 65 13.56 -30.80 -5.18
C ILE A 65 13.70 -29.28 -5.03
N ILE A 66 13.66 -28.54 -6.14
CA ILE A 66 13.79 -27.09 -6.17
C ILE A 66 12.59 -26.43 -6.82
N ARG A 67 11.99 -25.52 -6.05
CA ARG A 67 10.99 -24.61 -6.52
C ARG A 67 11.57 -23.21 -6.72
N THR A 68 11.04 -22.51 -7.71
CA THR A 68 11.22 -21.06 -7.83
C THR A 68 10.17 -20.38 -6.98
N ALA A 69 10.59 -19.74 -5.89
CA ALA A 69 9.74 -18.92 -5.05
C ALA A 69 9.69 -17.49 -5.58
N PHE A 70 8.51 -16.88 -5.55
CA PHE A 70 8.25 -15.53 -6.02
C PHE A 70 7.75 -14.66 -4.86
N ARG A 71 8.24 -13.43 -4.80
CA ARG A 71 7.80 -12.41 -3.84
C ARG A 71 7.64 -11.09 -4.57
N ALA A 72 6.55 -10.39 -4.32
CA ALA A 72 6.42 -8.99 -4.72
C ALA A 72 6.64 -8.11 -3.50
N ILE A 73 7.53 -7.14 -3.62
CA ILE A 73 7.98 -6.27 -2.53
C ILE A 73 7.60 -4.84 -2.88
N LEU A 74 6.76 -4.23 -2.05
CA LEU A 74 6.43 -2.82 -2.09
C LEU A 74 7.42 -2.04 -1.23
N HIS A 75 8.14 -1.12 -1.86
CA HIS A 75 9.12 -0.26 -1.23
C HIS A 75 8.49 1.10 -0.94
N LEU A 76 8.19 1.37 0.33
CA LEU A 76 7.61 2.63 0.76
C LEU A 76 8.71 3.66 1.00
N ASN A 77 8.61 4.80 0.33
CA ASN A 77 9.43 5.98 0.62
C ASN A 77 8.87 6.70 1.85
N ARG A 78 9.08 6.15 3.04
CA ARG A 78 8.82 6.82 4.33
C ARG A 78 10.14 7.21 4.96
N ASP A 79 10.43 8.51 4.91
CA ASP A 79 11.64 9.17 5.42
C ASP A 79 12.96 8.64 4.83
N LYS A 80 13.91 9.55 4.60
CA LYS A 80 15.15 9.27 3.83
C LYS A 80 16.09 8.24 4.49
N GLU A 81 15.77 7.72 5.67
CA GLU A 81 16.64 6.86 6.48
C GLU A 81 16.14 5.42 6.66
N SER A 82 14.90 5.08 6.27
CA SER A 82 14.41 3.69 6.39
C SER A 82 13.47 3.28 5.25
N SER A 83 13.99 2.53 4.28
CA SER A 83 13.15 1.85 3.29
C SER A 83 12.29 0.80 4.00
N HIS A 84 10.99 1.08 4.12
CA HIS A 84 10.05 0.10 4.65
C HIS A 84 9.60 -0.82 3.52
N GLU A 85 9.98 -2.08 3.61
CA GLU A 85 9.59 -3.11 2.66
C GLU A 85 8.35 -3.86 3.14
N VAL A 86 7.34 -3.94 2.29
CA VAL A 86 6.12 -4.71 2.55
C VAL A 86 6.01 -5.82 1.52
N VAL A 87 6.05 -7.07 1.97
CA VAL A 87 5.80 -8.23 1.12
C VAL A 87 4.30 -8.31 0.84
N LEU A 88 3.91 -8.30 -0.43
CA LEU A 88 2.51 -8.33 -0.82
C LEU A 88 1.91 -9.73 -0.52
N PRO A 89 0.81 -9.80 0.24
CA PRO A 89 0.15 -11.07 0.53
C PRO A 89 -0.64 -11.55 -0.71
N HIS A 90 -0.76 -12.87 -0.86
CA HIS A 90 -1.44 -13.58 -1.97
C HIS A 90 -0.66 -13.63 -3.28
N THR A 91 -0.11 -14.82 -3.54
CA THR A 91 0.45 -15.22 -4.83
C THR A 91 -0.53 -16.17 -5.51
N MET A 92 -0.98 -15.86 -6.72
CA MET A 92 -1.66 -16.85 -7.57
C MET A 92 -0.69 -17.29 -8.66
N ARG A 93 -0.46 -18.59 -8.79
CA ARG A 93 0.17 -19.15 -9.99
C ARG A 93 -0.86 -19.06 -11.10
N THR A 94 -0.58 -18.28 -12.14
CA THR A 94 -1.54 -18.04 -13.23
C THR A 94 -0.95 -18.44 -14.58
N THR A 95 -1.82 -18.58 -15.58
CA THR A 95 -1.39 -18.57 -16.98
C THR A 95 -0.86 -17.18 -17.36
N PRO A 96 0.07 -17.08 -18.33
CA PRO A 96 0.51 -15.78 -18.83
C PRO A 96 -0.70 -14.98 -19.33
N PRO A 97 -0.74 -13.66 -19.13
CA PRO A 97 -1.76 -12.80 -19.74
C PRO A 97 -1.75 -13.01 -21.27
N MET A 98 -2.92 -13.04 -21.92
CA MET A 98 -2.99 -13.23 -23.38
C MET A 98 -2.14 -12.20 -24.16
N ARG A 99 -1.86 -11.03 -23.59
CA ARG A 99 -0.98 -10.00 -24.18
C ARG A 99 0.51 -10.35 -24.19
N HIS A 100 0.91 -11.46 -23.55
CA HIS A 100 2.28 -11.98 -23.54
C HIS A 100 2.39 -13.34 -24.27
N LEU A 101 1.41 -13.68 -25.13
CA LEU A 101 1.34 -14.92 -25.91
C LEU A 101 2.52 -15.17 -26.86
N ASN A 102 3.45 -14.23 -27.04
CA ASN A 102 4.66 -14.48 -27.83
C ASN A 102 5.72 -15.32 -27.08
N SER A 103 5.44 -15.75 -25.84
CA SER A 103 6.31 -16.67 -25.10
C SER A 103 5.64 -18.03 -24.98
N THR A 104 5.67 -18.84 -26.04
CA THR A 104 5.38 -20.30 -26.06
C THR A 104 6.44 -21.13 -25.31
N ASP A 105 7.20 -20.51 -24.39
CA ASP A 105 8.29 -21.14 -23.67
C ASP A 105 7.74 -21.87 -22.42
N PRO A 106 7.64 -23.22 -22.44
CA PRO A 106 7.05 -24.01 -21.35
C PRO A 106 7.86 -23.94 -20.03
N ASP A 107 9.05 -23.34 -20.08
CA ASP A 107 9.97 -23.25 -18.94
C ASP A 107 9.88 -21.95 -18.14
N LYS A 108 9.01 -21.02 -18.54
CA LYS A 108 8.74 -19.81 -17.74
C LYS A 108 7.61 -20.01 -16.75
N LEU A 109 7.80 -19.51 -15.54
CA LEU A 109 6.77 -19.42 -14.52
C LEU A 109 6.19 -18.02 -14.48
N HIS A 110 4.89 -17.95 -14.20
CA HIS A 110 4.13 -16.72 -14.09
C HIS A 110 3.42 -16.68 -12.74
N TYR A 111 3.53 -15.53 -12.07
CA TYR A 111 2.87 -15.25 -10.80
C TYR A 111 2.21 -13.88 -10.85
N ALA A 112 1.05 -13.79 -10.24
CA ALA A 112 0.29 -12.56 -10.13
C ALA A 112 -0.02 -12.20 -8.67
N TRP A 113 -0.02 -10.90 -8.39
CA TRP A 113 -0.46 -10.30 -7.13
C TRP A 113 -1.52 -9.24 -7.44
N ARG A 114 -2.63 -9.31 -6.72
CA ARG A 114 -3.67 -8.28 -6.74
C ARG A 114 -3.62 -7.53 -5.43
N PHE A 115 -3.52 -6.22 -5.50
CA PHE A 115 -3.57 -5.39 -4.30
C PHE A 115 -4.18 -4.02 -4.60
N ARG A 116 -4.78 -3.44 -3.57
CA ARG A 116 -5.41 -2.13 -3.61
C ARG A 116 -4.38 -1.04 -3.34
N LEU A 117 -4.31 -0.06 -4.24
CA LEU A 117 -3.45 1.10 -4.07
C LEU A 117 -3.99 1.99 -2.96
N ARG A 118 -3.12 2.34 -2.00
CA ARG A 118 -3.41 3.29 -0.92
C ARG A 118 -2.67 4.59 -1.17
N ARG A 119 -3.18 5.71 -0.67
CA ARG A 119 -2.53 7.02 -0.83
C ARG A 119 -1.10 7.07 -0.29
N GLU A 120 -0.85 6.33 0.78
CA GLU A 120 0.47 6.18 1.38
C GLU A 120 1.52 5.56 0.44
N TYR A 121 1.09 4.98 -0.70
CA TYR A 121 1.97 4.39 -1.71
C TYR A 121 2.38 5.39 -2.79
N SER A 122 2.00 6.66 -2.68
CA SER A 122 2.42 7.70 -3.63
C SER A 122 3.94 7.85 -3.62
N GLY A 123 4.58 7.60 -4.77
CA GLY A 123 6.04 7.63 -4.88
C GLY A 123 6.73 6.38 -4.34
N ALA A 124 5.98 5.33 -3.97
CA ALA A 124 6.50 4.00 -3.73
C ALA A 124 6.87 3.31 -5.06
N TYR A 125 7.58 2.20 -4.98
CA TYR A 125 7.81 1.34 -6.15
C TYR A 125 7.68 -0.13 -5.77
N VAL A 126 7.42 -0.97 -6.76
CA VAL A 126 7.28 -2.42 -6.56
C VAL A 126 8.34 -3.16 -7.36
N THR A 127 8.93 -4.18 -6.73
CA THR A 127 9.82 -5.13 -7.39
C THR A 127 9.28 -6.55 -7.25
N CYS A 128 9.70 -7.43 -8.16
CA CYS A 128 9.53 -8.87 -8.02
C CYS A 128 10.88 -9.51 -7.71
N GLU A 129 10.94 -10.20 -6.59
CA GLU A 129 12.07 -11.01 -6.17
C GLU A 129 11.79 -12.49 -6.43
N VAL A 130 12.80 -13.18 -6.93
CA VAL A 130 12.73 -14.60 -7.25
C VAL A 130 13.96 -15.33 -6.70
N GLN A 131 13.73 -16.36 -5.90
CA GLN A 131 14.79 -17.14 -5.26
C GLN A 131 14.51 -18.66 -5.36
N PRO A 132 15.55 -19.50 -5.27
CA PRO A 132 15.35 -20.94 -5.15
C PRO A 132 14.85 -21.29 -3.75
N GLU A 133 13.98 -22.30 -3.68
CA GLU A 133 13.47 -22.88 -2.44
C GLU A 133 13.62 -24.41 -2.52
N LEU A 134 14.30 -24.98 -1.53
CA LEU A 134 14.38 -26.43 -1.39
C LEU A 134 13.08 -26.97 -0.82
N ILE A 135 12.50 -27.96 -1.48
CA ILE A 135 11.34 -28.69 -1.00
C ILE A 135 11.82 -30.06 -0.51
N PRO A 136 11.60 -30.42 0.77
CA PRO A 136 11.96 -31.72 1.28
C PRO A 136 11.11 -32.78 0.55
N PRO A 137 11.73 -33.69 -0.20
CA PRO A 137 11.00 -34.76 -0.88
C PRO A 137 10.66 -35.89 0.10
N ILE A 138 9.59 -36.62 -0.19
CA ILE A 138 9.02 -37.63 0.72
C ILE A 138 9.94 -38.86 0.89
N LEU A 139 10.78 -39.17 -0.10
CA LEU A 139 11.53 -40.45 -0.19
C LEU A 139 13.03 -40.27 -0.47
N VAL A 140 13.66 -39.23 0.07
CA VAL A 140 15.11 -39.02 -0.13
C VAL A 140 15.92 -39.43 1.10
N PRO A 141 17.08 -40.10 0.92
CA PRO A 141 17.97 -40.41 2.02
C PRO A 141 18.39 -39.16 2.80
N ALA A 142 18.32 -39.22 4.14
CA ALA A 142 18.67 -38.09 5.02
C ALA A 142 20.04 -37.49 4.68
N ALA A 143 21.05 -38.32 4.44
CA ALA A 143 22.40 -37.88 4.07
C ALA A 143 22.45 -37.05 2.77
N TYR A 144 21.60 -37.35 1.78
CA TYR A 144 21.53 -36.56 0.55
C TYR A 144 20.81 -35.23 0.78
N TRP A 145 19.77 -35.21 1.62
CA TRP A 145 19.09 -33.97 2.00
C TRP A 145 19.98 -33.04 2.83
N ASP A 146 20.75 -33.58 3.77
CA ASP A 146 21.71 -32.82 4.59
C ASP A 146 22.81 -32.22 3.71
N TRP A 147 23.35 -33.01 2.78
CA TRP A 147 24.28 -32.49 1.78
C TRP A 147 23.65 -31.39 0.92
N LEU A 148 22.46 -31.61 0.35
CA LEU A 148 21.80 -30.63 -0.51
C LEU A 148 21.46 -29.33 0.25
N SER A 149 20.96 -29.42 1.47
CA SER A 149 20.68 -28.26 2.30
C SER A 149 21.93 -27.46 2.66
N SER A 150 23.08 -28.13 2.84
CA SER A 150 24.37 -27.47 3.04
C SER A 150 24.83 -26.69 1.80
N GLU A 151 24.56 -27.22 0.60
CA GLU A 151 24.85 -26.55 -0.68
C GLU A 151 23.92 -25.34 -0.93
N PHE A 152 22.75 -25.31 -0.27
CA PHE A 152 21.76 -24.21 -0.27
C PHE A 152 21.81 -23.40 1.03
N SER A 153 23.01 -23.15 1.57
CA SER A 153 23.16 -22.24 2.70
C SER A 153 22.53 -20.86 2.43
N PRO A 154 22.06 -20.14 3.46
CA PRO A 154 21.41 -18.83 3.30
C PRO A 154 22.24 -17.84 2.48
N HIS A 155 23.56 -17.86 2.63
CA HIS A 155 24.47 -17.00 1.88
C HIS A 155 24.47 -17.31 0.38
N ARG A 156 24.43 -18.59 0.00
CA ARG A 156 24.32 -18.99 -1.41
C ARG A 156 22.95 -18.69 -1.99
N ILE A 157 21.88 -18.87 -1.21
CA ILE A 157 20.53 -18.46 -1.63
C ILE A 157 20.51 -16.96 -1.94
N GLN A 158 21.09 -16.12 -1.08
CA GLN A 158 21.19 -14.67 -1.30
C GLN A 158 21.87 -14.32 -2.62
N GLN A 159 22.95 -15.01 -2.98
CA GLN A 159 23.64 -14.80 -4.26
C GLN A 159 22.80 -15.21 -5.48
N MET A 160 21.83 -16.12 -5.28
CA MET A 160 20.93 -16.58 -6.32
C MET A 160 19.70 -15.70 -6.46
N ILE A 161 19.37 -14.83 -5.50
CA ILE A 161 18.22 -13.93 -5.57
C ILE A 161 18.29 -13.08 -6.84
N SER A 162 17.19 -13.02 -7.58
CA SER A 162 17.03 -12.20 -8.77
C SER A 162 15.88 -11.24 -8.61
N VAL A 163 16.10 -9.96 -8.89
CA VAL A 163 15.14 -8.87 -8.68
C VAL A 163 14.81 -8.20 -10.00
N SER A 164 13.53 -7.93 -10.24
CA SER A 164 13.06 -7.28 -11.47
C SER A 164 13.45 -5.81 -11.51
N ASP A 165 13.28 -5.18 -12.67
CA ASP A 165 13.23 -3.72 -12.71
C ASP A 165 12.03 -3.23 -11.87
N PRO A 166 12.19 -2.08 -11.16
CA PRO A 166 11.13 -1.52 -10.34
C PRO A 166 10.04 -0.87 -11.19
N ILE A 167 8.79 -0.98 -10.75
CA ILE A 167 7.67 -0.20 -11.26
C ILE A 167 7.31 0.87 -10.23
N ALA A 168 7.50 2.14 -10.59
CA ALA A 168 7.11 3.27 -9.75
C ALA A 168 5.59 3.44 -9.74
N LEU A 169 5.02 3.66 -8.55
CA LEU A 169 3.61 3.93 -8.33
C LEU A 169 3.39 5.44 -8.21
N HIS A 170 2.85 6.04 -9.28
CA HIS A 170 2.48 7.45 -9.27
C HIS A 170 0.97 7.58 -9.07
N LEU A 171 0.56 8.12 -7.92
CA LEU A 171 -0.85 8.31 -7.61
C LEU A 171 -1.28 9.72 -8.00
N TYR A 172 -2.41 9.84 -8.70
CA TYR A 172 -3.08 11.12 -8.89
C TYR A 172 -3.80 11.49 -7.60
N ILE A 173 -3.25 12.45 -6.87
CA ILE A 173 -3.83 12.97 -5.63
C ILE A 173 -4.29 14.39 -5.92
N GLU A 174 -5.60 14.63 -5.79
CA GLU A 174 -6.15 15.96 -6.03
C GLU A 174 -5.63 16.93 -4.95
N SER A 175 -5.25 18.15 -5.34
CA SER A 175 -4.82 19.16 -4.37
C SER A 175 -6.00 20.03 -3.97
N GLY A 176 -6.28 20.11 -2.67
CA GLY A 176 -7.40 20.87 -2.11
C GLY A 176 -6.96 21.88 -1.07
N TYR A 177 -7.87 22.76 -0.66
CA TYR A 177 -7.74 23.55 0.56
C TYR A 177 -8.81 23.16 1.57
N ILE A 178 -8.49 23.34 2.86
CA ILE A 178 -9.41 23.09 3.96
C ILE A 178 -9.52 24.30 4.86
N GLN A 179 -10.75 24.62 5.28
CA GLN A 179 -11.04 25.68 6.23
C GLN A 179 -11.92 25.13 7.35
N ILE A 180 -11.51 25.39 8.59
CA ILE A 180 -12.22 24.96 9.81
C ILE A 180 -12.70 26.21 10.54
N ILE A 181 -13.97 26.20 10.97
CA ILE A 181 -14.59 27.28 11.75
C ILE A 181 -15.27 26.65 12.98
N PRO A 182 -15.02 27.13 14.22
CA PRO A 182 -14.16 28.26 14.57
C PRO A 182 -12.70 28.03 14.22
N GLU A 183 -11.95 29.13 14.11
CA GLU A 183 -10.53 29.09 13.77
C GLU A 183 -9.76 28.20 14.76
N PRO A 184 -8.94 27.26 14.27
CA PRO A 184 -8.14 26.40 15.13
C PRO A 184 -7.20 27.18 16.03
N THR A 185 -7.19 26.82 17.30
CA THR A 185 -6.22 27.33 18.29
C THR A 185 -4.81 26.81 18.06
N ARG A 186 -4.68 25.58 17.56
CA ARG A 186 -3.41 25.00 17.11
C ARG A 186 -3.62 24.10 15.91
N HIS A 187 -2.53 23.90 15.19
CA HIS A 187 -2.48 23.15 13.96
C HIS A 187 -1.43 22.05 14.05
N ALA A 188 -1.74 20.87 13.51
CA ALA A 188 -0.73 19.82 13.33
C ALA A 188 0.17 20.12 12.12
N GLY A 189 1.22 19.32 11.95
CA GLY A 189 1.97 19.28 10.69
C GLY A 189 1.09 18.84 9.52
N ASP A 190 0.11 17.97 9.79
CA ASP A 190 -0.92 17.57 8.83
C ASP A 190 -2.02 18.66 8.71
N PRO A 191 -2.29 19.19 7.50
CA PRO A 191 -3.32 20.19 7.27
C PRO A 191 -4.75 19.73 7.63
N GLU A 192 -5.02 18.42 7.62
CA GLU A 192 -6.31 17.82 7.97
C GLU A 192 -6.58 17.80 9.48
N ILE A 193 -5.54 17.98 10.31
CA ILE A 193 -5.61 17.89 11.76
C ILE A 193 -5.42 19.26 12.42
N SER A 194 -6.34 19.62 13.30
CA SER A 194 -6.38 20.89 14.02
C SER A 194 -6.99 20.75 15.41
N SER A 195 -6.65 21.63 16.36
CA SER A 195 -7.34 21.71 17.64
C SER A 195 -8.17 22.99 17.76
N VAL A 196 -9.43 22.85 18.13
CA VAL A 196 -10.34 23.99 18.36
C VAL A 196 -10.86 23.97 19.78
N VAL A 197 -11.23 25.13 20.30
CA VAL A 197 -12.02 25.24 21.52
C VAL A 197 -13.48 25.39 21.10
N LEU A 198 -14.33 24.48 21.56
CA LEU A 198 -15.77 24.49 21.27
C LEU A 198 -16.54 25.00 22.47
N GLN A 199 -17.54 25.83 22.19
CA GLN A 199 -18.52 26.32 23.16
C GLN A 199 -19.89 25.65 22.93
N PRO A 200 -20.71 25.47 23.98
CA PRO A 200 -22.08 24.98 23.81
C PRO A 200 -22.84 25.85 22.81
N THR A 201 -23.74 25.27 22.02
CA THR A 201 -24.53 25.93 20.96
C THR A 201 -23.75 26.46 19.76
N GLN A 202 -22.42 26.32 19.75
CA GLN A 202 -21.60 26.71 18.61
C GLN A 202 -21.81 25.76 17.42
N THR A 203 -21.53 26.24 16.21
CA THR A 203 -21.43 25.37 15.03
C THR A 203 -19.96 25.16 14.69
N LEU A 204 -19.55 23.90 14.59
CA LEU A 204 -18.29 23.52 14.00
C LEU A 204 -18.52 23.25 12.51
N SER A 205 -17.70 23.81 11.65
CA SER A 205 -17.77 23.53 10.22
C SER A 205 -16.41 23.25 9.62
N CYS A 206 -16.39 22.33 8.66
CA CYS A 206 -15.25 22.11 7.80
C CYS A 206 -15.66 22.26 6.33
N GLN A 207 -14.97 23.15 5.63
CA GLN A 207 -15.21 23.49 4.24
C GLN A 207 -13.99 23.15 3.38
N THR A 208 -14.23 22.66 2.16
CA THR A 208 -13.17 22.37 1.19
C THR A 208 -13.55 22.89 -0.19
N ASN A 209 -12.58 23.08 -1.10
CA ASN A 209 -12.88 23.35 -2.51
C ASN A 209 -13.34 22.13 -3.30
N ILE A 210 -13.05 20.92 -2.81
CA ILE A 210 -13.32 19.67 -3.50
C ILE A 210 -14.75 19.21 -3.16
N ALA A 211 -15.53 19.01 -4.21
CA ALA A 211 -16.88 18.50 -4.09
C ALA A 211 -16.85 16.97 -3.95
N THR A 212 -17.60 16.47 -2.98
CA THR A 212 -17.84 15.05 -2.75
C THR A 212 -19.36 14.84 -2.64
N GLU A 213 -19.83 13.62 -2.86
CA GLU A 213 -21.27 13.31 -2.75
C GLU A 213 -21.82 13.60 -1.35
N ASN A 214 -21.05 13.23 -0.32
CA ASN A 214 -21.46 13.30 1.09
C ASN A 214 -20.77 14.42 1.90
N GLY A 215 -20.06 15.33 1.24
CA GLY A 215 -19.23 16.33 1.91
C GLY A 215 -17.93 15.76 2.52
N PRO A 216 -17.07 16.63 3.06
CA PRO A 216 -15.86 16.20 3.74
C PRO A 216 -16.17 15.40 5.00
N ASN A 217 -15.30 14.44 5.32
CA ASN A 217 -15.38 13.68 6.56
C ASN A 217 -14.86 14.53 7.70
N LEU A 218 -15.73 14.81 8.68
CA LEU A 218 -15.38 15.53 9.91
C LEU A 218 -15.52 14.60 11.10
N THR A 219 -14.41 14.37 11.79
CA THR A 219 -14.34 13.59 13.03
C THR A 219 -13.74 14.45 14.14
N ILE A 220 -14.23 14.26 15.35
CA ILE A 220 -13.82 15.06 16.51
C ILE A 220 -13.42 14.15 17.67
N TYR A 221 -12.44 14.59 18.45
CA TYR A 221 -11.94 13.87 19.61
C TYR A 221 -11.71 14.85 20.77
N PRO A 222 -12.38 14.68 21.91
CA PRO A 222 -12.20 15.54 23.07
C PRO A 222 -10.82 15.31 23.66
N ILE A 223 -10.08 16.39 23.91
CA ILE A 223 -8.70 16.32 24.40
C ILE A 223 -8.67 16.75 25.87
N LEU A 224 -7.84 16.08 26.67
CA LEU A 224 -7.44 16.60 27.96
C LEU A 224 -6.71 17.95 27.78
N ASN A 225 -7.14 18.99 28.51
CA ASN A 225 -6.61 20.36 28.33
C ASN A 225 -5.07 20.44 28.43
N ASN A 226 -4.44 19.59 29.24
CA ASN A 226 -2.98 19.53 29.42
C ASN A 226 -2.25 18.62 28.41
N LYS A 227 -2.95 18.06 27.40
CA LYS A 227 -2.39 17.13 26.41
C LYS A 227 -2.57 17.59 24.95
N ILE A 228 -2.92 18.85 24.72
CA ILE A 228 -3.12 19.41 23.37
C ILE A 228 -1.86 19.25 22.50
N GLU A 229 -0.68 19.57 23.04
CA GLU A 229 0.59 19.43 22.31
C GLU A 229 0.90 17.99 21.93
N LEU A 230 0.57 17.05 22.82
CA LEU A 230 0.72 15.64 22.55
C LEU A 230 -0.24 15.23 21.42
N ALA A 231 -1.53 15.55 21.56
CA ALA A 231 -2.57 15.18 20.61
C ALA A 231 -2.29 15.66 19.17
N VAL A 232 -1.78 16.88 19.02
CA VAL A 232 -1.48 17.49 17.72
C VAL A 232 -0.23 16.88 17.05
N ARG A 233 0.67 16.26 17.83
CA ARG A 233 1.92 15.65 17.34
C ARG A 233 1.86 14.13 17.22
N SER A 234 0.97 13.49 17.97
CA SER A 234 0.84 12.04 18.01
C SER A 234 -0.09 11.52 16.91
N ASP A 235 0.16 10.30 16.45
CA ASP A 235 -0.78 9.55 15.64
C ASP A 235 -2.09 9.27 16.42
N LEU A 236 -3.22 9.22 15.70
CA LEU A 236 -4.53 8.86 16.24
C LEU A 236 -4.53 7.47 16.90
N SER A 237 -3.62 6.58 16.47
CA SER A 237 -3.40 5.27 17.09
C SER A 237 -2.97 5.36 18.57
N ALA A 238 -2.34 6.47 18.98
CA ALA A 238 -1.95 6.74 20.37
C ALA A 238 -2.99 7.57 21.15
N SER A 239 -4.22 7.67 20.64
CA SER A 239 -5.28 8.53 21.19
C SER A 239 -5.59 8.31 22.65
N SER A 240 -5.44 7.10 23.17
CA SER A 240 -5.69 6.77 24.58
C SER A 240 -4.88 7.61 25.58
N MET A 241 -3.76 8.22 25.16
CA MET A 241 -2.88 9.01 26.02
C MET A 241 -3.32 10.47 26.21
N TRP A 242 -4.17 11.00 25.32
CA TRP A 242 -4.59 12.40 25.32
C TRP A 242 -6.11 12.60 25.24
N LEU A 243 -6.86 11.55 24.89
CA LEU A 243 -8.31 11.58 24.80
C LEU A 243 -8.96 11.76 26.18
N ASP A 244 -9.89 12.70 26.29
CA ASP A 244 -10.74 12.86 27.46
C ASP A 244 -11.93 11.90 27.40
N LYS A 245 -11.77 10.70 27.97
CA LYS A 245 -12.82 9.67 28.02
C LYS A 245 -14.04 10.08 28.84
N GLY A 246 -13.91 11.07 29.74
CA GLY A 246 -15.00 11.58 30.56
C GLY A 246 -15.96 12.48 29.77
N ARG A 247 -15.50 13.03 28.64
CA ARG A 247 -16.32 13.68 27.63
C ARG A 247 -16.57 12.67 26.51
N ALA A 248 -17.64 11.89 26.62
CA ALA A 248 -18.11 11.10 25.48
C ALA A 248 -18.43 12.06 24.32
N THR A 249 -18.01 11.73 23.09
CA THR A 249 -18.51 12.38 21.86
C THR A 249 -19.93 11.89 21.61
N PRO A 250 -20.97 12.67 21.93
CA PRO A 250 -22.33 12.33 21.57
C PRO A 250 -22.47 12.41 20.04
N ASP A 251 -23.47 11.73 19.49
CA ASP A 251 -23.90 11.89 18.09
C ASP A 251 -24.45 13.30 17.88
N TRP A 252 -23.56 14.27 17.76
CA TRP A 252 -23.89 15.66 17.49
C TRP A 252 -24.54 15.76 16.11
N ALA A 253 -25.62 16.54 16.02
CA ALA A 253 -26.36 16.70 14.77
C ALA A 253 -25.42 17.19 13.67
N ARG A 254 -25.43 16.47 12.54
CA ARG A 254 -24.53 16.70 11.40
C ARG A 254 -25.35 17.03 10.17
N ILE A 255 -24.93 18.08 9.46
CA ILE A 255 -25.44 18.41 8.14
C ILE A 255 -24.26 18.43 7.18
N SER A 256 -24.33 17.58 6.16
CA SER A 256 -23.32 17.49 5.11
C SER A 256 -23.87 18.01 3.77
N HIS A 257 -23.06 18.78 3.08
CA HIS A 257 -23.23 19.26 1.72
C HIS A 257 -21.95 18.95 0.94
N THR A 258 -22.00 19.05 -0.39
CA THR A 258 -20.93 18.58 -1.26
C THR A 258 -19.52 19.08 -0.94
N LYS A 259 -19.38 20.30 -0.40
CA LYS A 259 -18.11 20.94 -0.05
C LYS A 259 -17.97 21.31 1.43
N LEU A 260 -18.96 20.95 2.24
CA LEU A 260 -19.11 21.50 3.58
C LEU A 260 -19.78 20.48 4.50
N VAL A 261 -19.20 20.27 5.66
CA VAL A 261 -19.86 19.57 6.76
C VAL A 261 -19.98 20.51 7.94
N ARG A 262 -21.17 20.55 8.53
CA ARG A 262 -21.47 21.28 9.76
C ARG A 262 -21.89 20.31 10.83
N LEU A 263 -21.45 20.61 12.03
CA LEU A 263 -21.74 19.85 13.22
C LEU A 263 -22.20 20.84 14.30
N TYR A 264 -23.36 20.55 14.89
CA TYR A 264 -23.98 21.42 15.89
C TYR A 264 -23.59 20.96 17.28
N VAL A 265 -22.87 21.83 17.98
CA VAL A 265 -22.45 21.58 19.36
C VAL A 265 -23.67 21.74 20.28
N PRO A 266 -24.05 20.74 21.07
CA PRO A 266 -25.25 20.81 21.89
C PRO A 266 -25.09 21.85 22.99
N ALA A 267 -26.22 22.26 23.56
CA ALA A 267 -26.27 23.25 24.65
C ALA A 267 -25.77 22.71 26.01
N ASP A 268 -25.19 21.52 26.06
CA ASP A 268 -24.68 20.91 27.30
C ASP A 268 -23.36 21.60 27.73
N PRO A 269 -23.30 22.21 28.93
CA PRO A 269 -22.08 22.83 29.45
C PRO A 269 -20.88 21.89 29.52
N LYS A 270 -21.10 20.56 29.64
CA LYS A 270 -20.02 19.56 29.66
C LYS A 270 -19.25 19.49 28.35
N VAL A 271 -19.82 20.03 27.27
CA VAL A 271 -19.21 20.03 25.94
C VAL A 271 -18.10 21.07 25.83
N PHE A 272 -18.13 22.11 26.67
CA PHE A 272 -17.11 23.16 26.64
C PHE A 272 -15.70 22.58 26.78
N GLY A 273 -14.81 22.92 25.85
CA GLY A 273 -13.39 22.60 25.92
C GLY A 273 -12.71 22.35 24.58
N THR A 274 -11.53 21.74 24.62
CA THR A 274 -10.68 21.57 23.43
C THR A 274 -10.91 20.22 22.75
N TYR A 275 -11.07 20.25 21.43
CA TYR A 275 -11.26 19.08 20.59
C TYR A 275 -10.20 19.03 19.50
N LEU A 276 -9.70 17.82 19.22
CA LEU A 276 -8.95 17.52 18.02
C LEU A 276 -9.95 17.29 16.91
N ILE A 277 -9.73 17.92 15.78
CA ILE A 277 -10.54 17.80 14.59
C ILE A 277 -9.71 17.12 13.54
N TYR A 278 -10.29 16.09 12.94
CA TYR A 278 -9.82 15.52 11.69
C TYR A 278 -10.85 15.84 10.62
N CYS A 279 -10.47 16.68 9.66
CA CYS A 279 -11.28 16.94 8.50
C CYS A 279 -10.55 16.56 7.20
N ALA A 280 -11.16 15.69 6.40
CA ALA A 280 -10.52 15.15 5.20
C ALA A 280 -11.53 14.84 4.09
N VAL A 281 -11.07 14.90 2.84
CA VAL A 281 -11.76 14.36 1.66
C VAL A 281 -10.98 13.14 1.18
N PRO A 282 -11.64 12.00 0.96
CA PRO A 282 -10.97 10.87 0.37
C PRO A 282 -10.47 11.17 -1.05
N GLY A 283 -9.17 11.21 -1.25
CA GLY A 283 -8.48 11.30 -2.54
C GLY A 283 -7.54 12.50 -2.63
N THR A 284 -7.53 13.31 -1.58
CA THR A 284 -7.01 14.67 -1.62
C THR A 284 -5.78 14.83 -0.76
N LYS A 285 -4.86 15.70 -1.21
CA LYS A 285 -3.83 16.32 -0.38
C LYS A 285 -4.21 17.78 -0.14
N PHE A 286 -4.37 18.15 1.11
CA PHE A 286 -4.74 19.52 1.45
C PHE A 286 -3.53 20.44 1.61
N SER A 287 -3.77 21.72 1.34
CA SER A 287 -3.01 22.86 1.87
C SER A 287 -3.95 23.73 2.71
N ARG A 288 -3.40 24.55 3.61
CA ARG A 288 -4.20 25.50 4.40
C ARG A 288 -4.35 26.81 3.64
N VAL A 289 -5.53 27.42 3.77
CA VAL A 289 -5.73 28.82 3.39
C VAL A 289 -5.16 29.68 4.52
N SER A 290 -4.13 30.46 4.24
CA SER A 290 -3.53 31.43 5.16
C SER A 290 -4.42 32.63 5.38
#